data_AF-A0A953KYB7-F1
#
_entry.id   AF-A0A953KYB7-F1
#
_cell.length_a   1.000
_cell.length_b   1.000
_cell.length_c   1.000
_cell.angle_alpha   90.00
_cell.angle_beta   90.00
_cell.angle_gamma   90.00
#
_symmetry.space_group_name_H-M   'P 1'
#
loop_
_entity.id
_entity.type
_entity.pdbx_description
1 polymer ?
#
loop_
_entity_poly.entity_id
_entity_poly.type
_entity_poly.pdbx_seq_one_letter_code
_entity_poly.pdbx_strand_id
1 'polypeptide(L)'
;MVSNAILMYTAFCTGILPFFGRIPDKFAALKRPHRALWLPPVILGILGIVFGIFPQLLDGMVNRLMGTTRVLYANVHLSVWHGFNTPFVLSLITIALGSMLILVYRASDASERFIQRLEPLSPKQIIIRFSEGIAGVSRMYTSVMHNGYLRIYLLVIVVFFTALVGYKLFAEVPITVNLSRLSGFRVYELIVIIVMLAAIMMIVSTSSRLTAMIALGVIGYCICLIFIFYGAPDLAMTQFTIDTLTVVLFMLVMYQLPNFLQFKNTKIQIRDAVVAIAFGTLISVIALQAMVTPYEKEVSEFYAKNAYTMGKGKNVVNVILVDFRGLDTMIETVVLSIAAIGVYSMLKLKINKGIKE
;
A
#
# COMPACT_ATOMS: atom_id res chain seq x y z
N MET A 1 29.32 -1.44 39.52
CA MET A 1 30.65 -0.84 39.84
C MET A 1 31.36 -0.32 38.60
N VAL A 2 31.64 -1.15 37.59
CA VAL A 2 32.34 -0.70 36.36
C VAL A 2 31.63 0.47 35.68
N SER A 3 30.30 0.40 35.51
CA SER A 3 29.51 1.51 34.98
C SER A 3 29.67 2.80 35.80
N ASN A 4 29.65 2.73 37.13
CA ASN A 4 29.83 3.89 38.00
C ASN A 4 31.25 4.47 37.93
N ALA A 5 32.28 3.63 37.78
CA ALA A 5 33.66 4.08 37.59
C ALA A 5 33.84 4.80 36.25
N ILE A 6 33.21 4.30 35.18
CA ILE A 6 33.17 4.98 33.87
C ILE A 6 32.38 6.29 33.96
N LEU A 7 31.25 6.32 34.67
CA LEU A 7 30.49 7.55 34.90
C LEU A 7 31.35 8.60 35.65
N MET A 8 32.08 8.19 36.69
CA MET A 8 33.02 9.05 37.40
C MET A 8 34.11 9.61 36.48
N TYR A 9 34.70 8.75 35.62
CA TYR A 9 35.65 9.18 34.60
C TYR A 9 35.04 10.22 33.64
N THR A 10 33.86 9.95 33.09
CA THR A 10 33.19 10.88 32.17
C THR A 10 32.82 12.20 32.84
N ALA A 11 32.31 12.17 34.08
CA ALA A 11 31.95 13.36 34.84
C ALA A 11 33.16 14.23 35.14
N PHE A 12 34.33 13.64 35.41
CA PHE A 12 35.57 14.38 35.58
C PHE A 12 36.03 15.01 34.25
N CYS A 13 36.00 14.24 33.16
CA CYS A 13 36.36 14.70 31.83
C CYS A 13 35.47 15.84 31.31
N THR A 14 34.16 15.84 31.63
CA THR A 14 33.24 16.91 31.21
C THR A 14 33.12 18.05 32.21
N GLY A 15 33.32 17.77 33.50
CA GLY A 15 33.07 18.72 34.59
C GLY A 15 34.30 19.50 35.03
N ILE A 16 35.51 18.94 34.88
CA ILE A 16 36.75 19.54 35.37
C ILE A 16 37.68 19.86 34.21
N LEU A 17 37.92 18.89 33.32
CA LEU A 17 38.87 19.04 32.21
C LEU A 17 38.65 20.29 31.33
N PRO A 18 37.42 20.73 31.00
CA PRO A 18 37.20 21.91 30.16
C PRO A 18 37.64 23.23 30.80
N PHE A 19 37.80 23.25 32.14
CA PHE A 19 38.25 24.42 32.90
C PHE A 19 39.77 24.45 33.09
N PHE A 20 40.48 23.38 32.72
CA PHE A 20 41.93 23.27 32.79
C PHE A 20 42.54 23.33 31.38
N GLY A 21 43.34 24.37 31.11
CA GLY A 21 44.04 24.53 29.85
C GLY A 21 44.14 25.99 29.41
N ARG A 22 44.77 26.23 28.26
CA ARG A 22 44.77 27.56 27.63
C ARG A 22 43.46 27.75 26.86
N ILE A 23 42.84 28.91 27.02
CA ILE A 23 41.65 29.30 26.25
C ILE A 23 42.07 29.37 24.77
N PRO A 24 41.42 28.62 23.85
CA PRO A 24 41.76 28.70 22.44
C PRO A 24 41.51 30.11 21.91
N ASP A 25 42.41 30.64 21.08
CA ASP A 25 42.36 32.03 20.58
C ASP A 25 41.04 32.39 19.89
N LYS A 26 40.37 31.39 19.27
CA LYS A 26 39.05 31.53 18.66
C LYS A 26 37.94 31.95 19.63
N PHE A 27 38.11 31.71 20.92
CA PHE A 27 37.09 31.98 21.95
C PHE A 27 37.46 33.15 22.88
N ALA A 28 38.59 33.82 22.64
CA ALA A 28 39.06 34.92 23.48
C ALA A 28 38.13 36.15 23.48
N ALA A 29 37.31 36.31 22.42
CA ALA A 29 36.38 37.43 22.26
C ALA A 29 34.98 37.20 22.86
N LEU A 30 34.70 36.04 23.47
CA LEU A 30 33.39 35.75 24.05
C LEU A 30 33.17 36.54 25.36
N LYS A 31 32.02 37.24 25.42
CA LYS A 31 31.58 37.95 26.62
C LYS A 31 31.05 36.97 27.66
N ARG A 32 31.22 37.32 28.94
CA ARG A 32 30.68 36.55 30.07
C ARG A 32 29.15 36.46 29.96
N PRO A 33 28.53 35.31 30.28
CA PRO A 33 27.08 35.16 30.25
C PRO A 33 26.40 36.15 31.19
N HIS A 34 25.19 36.56 30.84
CA HIS A 34 24.39 37.48 31.64
C HIS A 34 24.09 36.90 33.02
N ARG A 35 24.02 37.75 34.06
CA ARG A 35 23.90 37.30 35.47
C ARG A 35 22.69 36.40 35.72
N ALA A 36 21.60 36.59 34.98
CA ALA A 36 20.40 35.75 35.06
C ALA A 36 20.63 34.28 34.67
N LEU A 37 21.62 33.97 33.81
CA LEU A 37 21.94 32.59 33.41
C LEU A 37 22.74 31.83 34.47
N TRP A 38 23.44 32.52 35.38
CA TRP A 38 24.23 31.87 36.43
C TRP A 38 23.47 31.66 37.72
N LEU A 39 22.34 32.37 37.91
CA LEU A 39 21.51 32.27 39.09
C LEU A 39 20.98 30.84 39.32
N PRO A 40 20.38 30.14 38.33
CA PRO A 40 19.83 28.80 38.57
C PRO A 40 20.88 27.74 38.92
N PRO A 41 22.03 27.61 38.21
CA PRO A 41 23.08 26.68 38.60
C PRO A 41 23.67 26.95 39.99
N VAL A 42 23.84 28.22 40.36
CA VAL A 42 24.35 28.60 41.69
C VAL A 42 23.35 28.23 42.78
N ILE A 43 22.06 28.52 42.59
CA ILE A 43 21.01 28.10 43.53
C ILE A 43 20.99 26.58 43.67
N LEU A 44 21.01 25.83 42.57
CA LEU A 44 21.04 24.36 42.61
C LEU A 44 22.29 23.81 43.30
N GLY A 45 23.46 24.41 43.05
CA GLY A 45 24.71 24.04 43.71
C GLY A 45 24.69 24.31 45.21
N ILE A 46 24.19 25.48 45.63
CA ILE A 46 24.02 25.85 47.05
C ILE A 46 23.04 24.89 47.72
N LEU A 47 21.87 24.64 47.12
CA LEU A 47 20.89 23.70 47.64
C LEU A 47 21.48 22.28 47.76
N GLY A 48 22.29 21.84 46.79
CA GLY A 48 23.00 20.56 46.86
C GLY A 48 23.94 20.45 48.06
N ILE A 49 24.69 21.52 48.37
CA ILE A 49 25.56 21.58 49.56
C ILE A 49 24.73 21.60 50.84
N VAL A 50 23.70 22.45 50.90
CA VAL A 50 22.84 22.60 52.09
C VAL A 50 22.15 21.28 52.43
N PHE A 51 21.53 20.63 51.46
CA PHE A 51 20.86 19.34 51.67
C PHE A 51 21.84 18.18 51.89
N GLY A 52 23.07 18.28 51.37
CA GLY A 52 24.12 17.31 51.65
C GLY A 52 24.64 17.36 53.10
N ILE A 53 24.74 18.57 53.69
CA ILE A 53 25.19 18.78 55.07
C ILE A 53 24.05 18.58 56.07
N PHE A 54 22.84 19.01 55.72
CA PHE A 54 21.64 18.92 56.56
C PHE A 54 20.56 18.02 55.94
N PRO A 55 20.83 16.70 55.80
CA PRO A 55 19.89 15.78 55.20
C PRO A 55 18.58 15.63 55.99
N GLN A 56 18.57 16.00 57.28
CA GLN A 56 17.37 15.93 58.13
C GLN A 56 16.22 16.82 57.62
N LEU A 57 16.53 17.88 56.87
CA LEU A 57 15.52 18.74 56.23
C LEU A 57 14.68 17.98 55.20
N LEU A 58 15.22 16.91 54.61
CA LEU A 58 14.56 16.10 53.58
C LEU A 58 13.95 14.81 54.14
N ASP A 59 14.38 14.32 55.30
CA ASP A 59 13.89 13.09 55.94
C ASP A 59 12.36 13.04 56.01
N GLY A 60 11.72 14.14 56.43
CA GLY A 60 10.26 14.22 56.56
C GLY A 60 9.51 14.12 55.22
N MET A 61 10.07 14.66 54.13
CA MET A 61 9.46 14.60 52.79
C MET A 61 9.69 13.23 52.15
N VAL A 62 10.91 12.72 52.28
CA VAL A 62 11.37 11.44 51.70
C VAL A 62 10.62 10.27 52.35
N ASN A 63 10.43 10.28 53.66
CA ASN A 63 9.66 9.24 54.37
C ASN A 63 8.15 9.27 54.03
N ARG A 64 7.56 10.45 53.81
CA ARG A 64 6.16 10.55 53.34
C ARG A 64 5.98 9.96 51.94
N LEU A 65 6.91 10.22 51.02
CA LEU A 65 6.88 9.65 49.68
C LEU A 65 7.09 8.13 49.70
N MET A 66 8.03 7.63 50.50
CA MET A 66 8.23 6.19 50.67
C MET A 66 7.01 5.51 51.29
N GLY A 67 6.33 6.12 52.27
CA GLY A 67 5.11 5.58 52.87
C GLY A 67 3.94 5.40 51.89
N THR A 68 3.93 6.12 50.77
CA THR A 68 2.93 5.94 49.69
C THR A 68 3.29 4.82 48.70
N THR A 69 4.56 4.42 48.64
CA THR A 69 5.03 3.35 47.76
C THR A 69 5.02 2.05 48.54
N ARG A 70 4.17 1.10 48.15
CA ARG A 70 3.74 -0.07 48.95
C ARG A 70 4.82 -1.13 49.28
N VAL A 71 6.11 -0.81 49.12
CA VAL A 71 7.22 -1.77 49.20
C VAL A 71 8.23 -1.26 50.23
N LEU A 72 8.16 -1.84 51.42
CA LEU A 72 9.12 -1.76 52.54
C LEU A 72 9.21 -0.40 53.26
N TYR A 73 8.52 -0.33 54.40
CA TYR A 73 8.85 0.59 55.49
C TYR A 73 10.23 0.23 56.06
N ALA A 74 11.29 0.73 55.42
CA ALA A 74 12.53 1.01 56.14
C ALA A 74 12.44 2.48 56.55
N ASN A 75 12.52 2.77 57.85
CA ASN A 75 12.80 4.14 58.31
C ASN A 75 14.19 4.50 57.76
N VAL A 76 14.23 5.14 56.58
CA VAL A 76 15.48 5.58 55.97
C VAL A 76 15.85 6.87 56.70
N HIS A 77 16.80 6.75 57.62
CA HIS A 77 17.42 7.91 58.23
C HIS A 77 18.54 8.37 57.31
N LEU A 78 18.41 9.56 56.71
CA LEU A 78 19.48 10.16 55.95
C LEU A 78 20.47 10.79 56.95
N SER A 79 21.52 10.05 57.30
CA SER A 79 22.67 10.61 58.01
C SER A 79 23.77 10.99 57.03
N VAL A 80 24.55 12.02 57.34
CA VAL A 80 25.75 12.39 56.56
C VAL A 80 26.82 11.30 56.62
N TRP A 81 26.85 10.55 57.73
CA TRP A 81 27.82 9.51 58.00
C TRP A 81 27.14 8.26 58.55
N HIS A 82 27.08 7.20 57.74
CA HIS A 82 26.50 5.91 58.12
C HIS A 82 27.54 4.91 58.70
N GLY A 83 28.79 5.33 58.92
CA GLY A 83 29.88 4.46 59.40
C GLY A 83 30.61 3.68 58.30
N PHE A 84 31.51 2.77 58.70
CA PHE A 84 32.25 1.88 57.80
C PHE A 84 31.34 0.75 57.29
N ASN A 85 30.57 1.04 56.24
CA ASN A 85 29.64 0.08 55.64
C ASN A 85 30.10 -0.36 54.24
N THR A 86 29.50 -1.44 53.73
CA THR A 86 29.74 -1.94 52.36
C THR A 86 29.57 -0.85 51.29
N PRO A 87 28.51 0.00 51.30
CA PRO A 87 28.36 1.08 50.32
C PRO A 87 29.49 2.11 50.36
N PHE A 88 30.07 2.38 51.54
CA PHE A 88 31.21 3.27 51.70
C PHE A 88 32.48 2.70 51.06
N VAL A 89 32.74 1.40 51.28
CA VAL A 89 33.86 0.72 50.61
C VAL A 89 33.68 0.73 49.09
N LEU A 90 32.46 0.50 48.61
CA LEU A 90 32.15 0.51 47.17
C LEU A 90 32.26 1.90 46.54
N SER A 91 31.90 2.97 47.25
CA SER A 91 32.09 4.34 46.77
C SER A 91 33.58 4.69 46.71
N LEU A 92 34.36 4.31 47.72
CA LEU A 92 35.82 4.49 47.75
C LEU A 92 36.49 3.75 46.58
N ILE A 93 36.10 2.50 46.33
CA ILE A 93 36.58 1.72 45.18
C ILE A 93 36.19 2.39 43.85
N THR A 94 34.97 2.93 43.75
CA THR A 94 34.50 3.61 42.53
C THR A 94 35.32 4.89 42.25
N ILE A 95 35.61 5.68 43.29
CA ILE A 95 36.46 6.87 43.19
C ILE A 95 37.89 6.47 42.83
N ALA A 96 38.45 5.44 43.48
CA ALA A 96 39.79 4.95 43.19
C ALA A 96 39.93 4.46 41.74
N LEU A 97 38.99 3.63 41.26
CA LEU A 97 38.96 3.14 39.88
C LEU A 97 38.73 4.27 38.87
N GLY A 98 37.82 5.20 39.15
CA GLY A 98 37.58 6.37 38.28
C GLY A 98 38.82 7.26 38.17
N SER A 99 39.47 7.56 39.30
CA SER A 99 40.74 8.32 39.34
C SER A 99 41.87 7.60 38.62
N MET A 100 41.98 6.27 38.80
CA MET A 100 42.97 5.45 38.09
C MET A 100 42.72 5.49 36.58
N LEU A 101 41.47 5.41 36.13
CA LEU A 101 41.10 5.53 34.72
C LEU A 101 41.50 6.90 34.15
N ILE A 102 41.38 7.99 34.91
CA ILE A 102 41.82 9.33 34.45
C ILE A 102 43.33 9.37 34.21
N LEU A 103 44.12 8.73 35.08
CA LEU A 103 45.58 8.71 34.99
C LEU A 103 46.08 7.80 33.86
N VAL A 104 45.44 6.64 33.68
CA VAL A 104 45.82 5.63 32.68
C VAL A 104 45.28 5.99 31.29
N TYR A 105 44.01 6.39 31.21
CA TYR A 105 43.35 6.79 29.97
C TYR A 105 43.35 8.31 29.83
N ARG A 106 44.49 8.85 29.38
CA ARG A 106 44.54 10.22 28.85
C ARG A 106 43.71 10.30 27.58
N ALA A 107 42.84 11.31 27.49
CA ALA A 107 42.05 11.62 26.30
C ALA A 107 42.98 11.76 25.09
N SER A 108 43.03 10.71 24.28
CA SER A 108 43.90 10.56 23.11
C SER A 108 43.09 9.98 21.96
N ASP A 109 43.45 10.33 20.72
CA ASP A 109 42.80 9.85 19.49
C ASP A 109 42.60 8.32 19.46
N ALA A 110 43.49 7.55 20.09
CA ALA A 110 43.37 6.09 20.18
C ALA A 110 42.18 5.64 21.04
N SER A 111 41.92 6.33 22.17
CA SER A 111 40.79 6.05 23.05
C SER A 111 39.46 6.46 22.43
N GLU A 112 39.45 7.57 21.69
CA GLU A 112 38.28 8.03 20.96
C GLU A 112 37.91 7.06 19.84
N ARG A 113 38.90 6.59 19.06
CA ARG A 113 38.71 5.55 18.04
C ARG A 113 38.17 4.25 18.62
N PHE A 114 38.57 3.87 19.84
CA PHE A 114 38.05 2.68 20.51
C PHE A 114 36.57 2.85 20.90
N ILE A 115 36.20 4.02 21.44
CA ILE A 115 34.81 4.33 21.79
C ILE A 115 33.93 4.43 20.53
N GLN A 116 34.45 5.03 19.45
CA GLN A 116 33.76 5.10 18.16
C GLN A 116 33.47 3.70 17.57
N ARG A 117 34.33 2.70 17.82
CA ARG A 117 34.04 1.30 17.44
C ARG A 117 32.86 0.70 18.19
N LEU A 118 32.55 1.19 19.39
CA LEU A 118 31.40 0.77 20.20
C LEU A 118 30.14 1.61 19.94
N GLU A 119 30.26 2.74 19.24
CA GLU A 119 29.13 3.59 18.85
C GLU A 119 28.00 2.86 18.08
N PRO A 120 28.30 1.87 17.19
CA PRO A 120 27.29 1.01 16.56
C PRO A 120 26.38 0.26 17.53
N LEU A 121 26.87 -0.04 18.74
CA LEU A 121 26.13 -0.71 19.81
C LEU A 121 25.37 0.27 20.70
N SER A 122 25.49 1.58 20.46
CA SER A 122 24.74 2.57 21.23
C SER A 122 23.23 2.41 20.98
N PRO A 123 22.39 2.51 22.04
CA PRO A 123 20.94 2.42 21.90
C PRO A 123 20.38 3.39 20.84
N LYS A 124 20.97 4.58 20.74
CA LYS A 124 20.64 5.60 19.74
C LYS A 124 20.83 5.07 18.32
N GLN A 125 22.01 4.52 17.99
CA GLN A 125 22.29 4.05 16.63
C GLN A 125 21.46 2.81 16.27
N ILE A 126 21.19 1.93 17.23
CA ILE A 126 20.31 0.76 17.02
C ILE A 126 18.91 1.22 16.62
N ILE A 127 18.33 2.19 17.33
CA ILE A 127 17.00 2.73 17.04
C ILE A 127 16.98 3.42 15.66
N ILE A 128 18.00 4.21 15.33
CA ILE A 128 18.08 4.89 14.03
C ILE A 128 18.16 3.87 12.89
N ARG A 129 19.05 2.88 12.99
CA ARG A 129 19.18 1.82 11.97
C ARG A 129 17.90 1.01 11.81
N PHE A 130 17.21 0.73 12.91
CA PHE A 130 15.92 0.04 12.87
C PHE A 130 14.86 0.88 12.15
N SER A 131 14.77 2.18 12.46
CA SER A 131 13.85 3.10 11.79
C SER A 131 14.17 3.25 10.29
N GLU A 132 15.44 3.36 9.93
CA GLU A 132 15.88 3.39 8.53
C GLU A 132 15.59 2.07 7.81
N GLY A 133 15.74 0.95 8.50
CA GLY A 133 15.35 -0.37 8.01
C GLY A 133 13.86 -0.44 7.68
N ILE A 134 12.99 0.02 8.59
CA ILE A 134 11.54 0.11 8.34
C ILE A 134 11.25 1.02 7.15
N ALA A 135 11.89 2.19 7.07
CA ALA A 135 11.72 3.11 5.95
C ALA A 135 12.22 2.50 4.62
N GLY A 136 13.27 1.69 4.67
CA GLY A 136 13.77 0.91 3.52
C GLY A 136 12.76 -0.12 3.04
N VAL A 137 12.21 -0.91 3.97
CA VAL A 137 11.15 -1.89 3.68
C VAL A 137 9.90 -1.21 3.12
N SER A 138 9.48 -0.09 3.70
CA SER A 138 8.34 0.69 3.20
C SER A 138 8.56 1.18 1.76
N ARG A 139 9.75 1.70 1.45
CA ARG A 139 10.11 2.11 0.08
C ARG A 139 10.14 0.93 -0.88
N MET A 140 10.69 -0.22 -0.47
CA MET A 140 10.69 -1.44 -1.27
C MET A 140 9.27 -1.94 -1.54
N TYR A 141 8.42 -1.97 -0.51
CA TYR A 141 7.02 -2.38 -0.66
C TYR A 141 6.27 -1.45 -1.62
N THR A 142 6.49 -0.13 -1.47
CA THR A 142 5.88 0.88 -2.34
C THR A 142 6.38 0.74 -3.78
N SER A 143 7.66 0.51 -4.02
CA SER A 143 8.17 0.38 -5.39
C SER A 143 7.69 -0.89 -6.10
N VAL A 144 7.48 -1.98 -5.35
CA VAL A 144 6.96 -3.24 -5.89
C VAL A 144 5.46 -3.13 -6.18
N MET A 145 4.67 -2.66 -5.21
CA MET A 145 3.21 -2.62 -5.32
C MET A 145 2.73 -1.39 -6.10
N HIS A 146 3.32 -0.22 -5.86
CA HIS A 146 2.91 1.07 -6.47
C HIS A 146 3.86 1.50 -7.59
N ASN A 147 4.12 0.60 -8.54
CA ASN A 147 5.02 0.87 -9.67
C ASN A 147 4.44 1.84 -10.73
N GLY A 148 3.15 2.18 -10.67
CA GLY A 148 2.49 3.12 -11.59
C GLY A 148 2.16 2.55 -12.98
N TYR A 149 2.50 1.28 -13.26
CA TYR A 149 2.22 0.65 -14.55
C TYR A 149 0.89 -0.12 -14.51
N LEU A 150 -0.12 0.40 -15.23
CA LEU A 150 -1.45 -0.22 -15.36
C LEU A 150 -1.40 -1.70 -15.74
N ARG A 151 -0.46 -2.08 -16.61
CA ARG A 151 -0.25 -3.48 -17.04
C ARG A 151 0.01 -4.42 -15.86
N ILE A 152 0.79 -3.99 -14.87
CA ILE A 152 1.14 -4.83 -13.72
C ILE A 152 -0.08 -4.95 -12.79
N TYR A 153 -0.82 -3.86 -12.56
CA TYR A 153 -2.06 -3.91 -11.79
C TYR A 153 -3.09 -4.85 -12.40
N LEU A 154 -3.33 -4.74 -13.71
CA LEU A 154 -4.25 -5.65 -14.42
C LEU A 154 -3.79 -7.11 -14.34
N LEU A 155 -2.49 -7.37 -14.50
CA LEU A 155 -1.94 -8.72 -14.35
C LEU A 155 -2.18 -9.27 -12.95
N VAL A 156 -1.91 -8.49 -11.90
CA VAL A 156 -2.12 -8.92 -10.51
C VAL A 156 -3.60 -9.22 -10.27
N ILE A 157 -4.51 -8.37 -10.75
CA ILE A 157 -5.96 -8.58 -10.62
C ILE A 157 -6.38 -9.88 -11.31
N VAL A 158 -5.98 -10.09 -12.57
CA VAL A 158 -6.34 -11.28 -13.34
C VAL A 158 -5.74 -12.54 -12.72
N VAL A 159 -4.47 -12.52 -12.31
CA VAL A 159 -3.82 -13.67 -11.66
C VAL A 159 -4.48 -13.97 -10.33
N PHE A 160 -4.76 -12.97 -9.50
CA PHE A 160 -5.43 -13.15 -8.22
C PHE A 160 -6.83 -13.71 -8.39
N PHE A 161 -7.63 -13.15 -9.32
CA PHE A 161 -8.95 -13.67 -9.65
C PHE A 161 -8.88 -15.13 -10.13
N THR A 162 -7.97 -15.41 -11.07
CA THR A 162 -7.81 -16.75 -11.64
C THR A 162 -7.40 -17.75 -10.56
N ALA A 163 -6.49 -17.38 -9.66
CA ALA A 163 -6.04 -18.22 -8.57
C ALA A 163 -7.15 -18.46 -7.54
N LEU A 164 -7.87 -17.41 -7.11
CA LEU A 164 -8.89 -17.50 -6.07
C LEU A 164 -10.12 -18.26 -6.55
N VAL A 165 -10.67 -17.87 -7.72
CA VAL A 165 -11.85 -18.50 -8.30
C VAL A 165 -11.50 -19.89 -8.80
N GLY A 166 -10.33 -20.07 -9.41
CA GLY A 166 -9.83 -21.39 -9.80
C GLY A 166 -9.68 -22.32 -8.61
N TYR A 167 -9.04 -21.88 -7.52
CA TYR A 167 -8.92 -22.66 -6.30
C TYR A 167 -10.28 -23.11 -5.77
N LYS A 168 -11.25 -22.19 -5.65
CA LYS A 168 -12.61 -22.52 -5.21
C LYS A 168 -13.31 -23.50 -6.14
N LEU A 169 -13.24 -23.27 -7.46
CA LEU A 169 -13.86 -24.13 -8.46
C LEU A 169 -13.30 -25.56 -8.40
N PHE A 170 -11.97 -25.71 -8.37
CA PHE A 170 -11.33 -27.03 -8.36
C PHE A 170 -11.37 -27.73 -6.99
N ALA A 171 -11.55 -26.99 -5.88
CA ALA A 171 -11.63 -27.57 -4.54
C ALA A 171 -13.04 -28.01 -4.15
N GLU A 172 -14.08 -27.24 -4.54
CA GLU A 172 -15.44 -27.42 -4.01
C GLU A 172 -16.45 -27.89 -5.06
N VAL A 173 -16.21 -27.63 -6.35
CA VAL A 173 -17.19 -27.93 -7.40
C VAL A 173 -16.79 -29.21 -8.15
N PRO A 174 -17.63 -30.27 -8.12
CA PRO A 174 -17.40 -31.43 -8.97
C PRO A 174 -17.58 -31.03 -10.42
N ILE A 175 -16.49 -31.01 -11.19
CA ILE A 175 -16.51 -30.64 -12.61
C ILE A 175 -17.23 -31.73 -13.40
N THR A 176 -18.49 -31.49 -13.73
CA THR A 176 -19.28 -32.39 -14.57
C THR A 176 -19.40 -31.81 -15.98
N VAL A 177 -19.08 -32.61 -16.99
CA VAL A 177 -19.27 -32.21 -18.39
C VAL A 177 -20.33 -33.11 -18.97
N ASN A 178 -21.54 -32.59 -19.16
CA ASN A 178 -22.62 -33.35 -19.76
C ASN A 178 -22.64 -33.11 -21.28
N LEU A 179 -21.92 -33.95 -22.02
CA LEU A 179 -21.89 -33.87 -23.49
C LEU A 179 -23.21 -34.33 -24.12
N SER A 180 -24.08 -35.01 -23.38
CA SER A 180 -25.34 -35.57 -23.88
C SER A 180 -26.39 -34.50 -24.22
N ARG A 181 -26.26 -33.29 -23.66
CA ARG A 181 -27.18 -32.16 -23.86
C ARG A 181 -26.63 -31.09 -24.81
N LEU A 182 -25.51 -31.33 -25.48
CA LEU A 182 -24.99 -30.42 -26.50
C LEU A 182 -25.95 -30.38 -27.69
N SER A 183 -26.44 -29.19 -28.05
CA SER A 183 -27.21 -29.01 -29.28
C SER A 183 -26.31 -29.26 -30.50
N GLY A 184 -26.86 -29.88 -31.54
CA GLY A 184 -26.15 -30.02 -32.81
C GLY A 184 -25.79 -28.65 -33.40
N PHE A 185 -24.58 -28.54 -33.94
CA PHE A 185 -24.11 -27.30 -34.58
C PHE A 185 -24.80 -27.10 -35.92
N ARG A 186 -25.26 -25.87 -36.18
CA ARG A 186 -25.74 -25.47 -37.50
C ARG A 186 -24.56 -24.93 -38.31
N VAL A 187 -24.59 -25.14 -39.63
CA VAL A 187 -23.48 -24.75 -40.53
C VAL A 187 -23.14 -23.27 -40.42
N TYR A 188 -24.15 -22.40 -40.30
CA TYR A 188 -23.93 -20.96 -40.16
C TYR A 188 -23.30 -20.57 -38.82
N GLU A 189 -23.55 -21.30 -37.73
CA GLU A 189 -22.91 -21.04 -36.43
C GLU A 189 -21.42 -21.34 -36.51
N LEU A 190 -21.06 -22.44 -37.18
CA LEU A 190 -19.67 -22.80 -37.42
C LEU A 190 -18.94 -21.74 -38.25
N ILE A 191 -19.56 -21.24 -39.31
CA ILE A 191 -18.97 -20.18 -40.15
C ILE A 191 -18.72 -18.92 -39.31
N VAL A 192 -19.69 -18.49 -38.51
CA VAL A 192 -19.53 -17.31 -37.64
C VAL A 192 -18.41 -17.51 -36.62
N ILE A 193 -18.30 -18.70 -36.00
CA ILE A 193 -17.22 -19.01 -35.07
C ILE A 193 -15.85 -18.96 -35.78
N ILE A 194 -15.73 -19.52 -36.99
CA ILE A 194 -14.48 -19.48 -37.76
C ILE A 194 -14.07 -18.04 -38.07
N VAL A 195 -15.01 -17.21 -38.52
CA VAL A 195 -14.75 -15.79 -38.81
C VAL A 195 -14.35 -15.04 -37.53
N MET A 196 -15.02 -15.32 -36.41
CA MET A 196 -14.69 -14.73 -35.11
C MET A 196 -13.27 -15.12 -34.64
N LEU A 197 -12.89 -16.40 -34.75
CA LEU A 197 -11.54 -16.86 -34.40
C LEU A 197 -10.48 -16.23 -35.31
N ALA A 198 -10.74 -16.13 -36.62
CA ALA A 198 -9.84 -15.45 -37.55
C ALA A 198 -9.66 -13.96 -37.20
N ALA A 199 -10.74 -13.27 -36.83
CA ALA A 199 -10.68 -11.88 -36.38
C ALA A 199 -9.89 -11.74 -35.08
N ILE A 200 -10.07 -12.62 -34.09
CA ILE A 200 -9.29 -12.63 -32.84
C ILE A 200 -7.80 -12.81 -33.15
N MET A 201 -7.45 -13.78 -33.99
CA MET A 201 -6.06 -14.01 -34.40
C MET A 201 -5.45 -12.79 -35.10
N MET A 202 -6.24 -12.09 -35.91
CA MET A 202 -5.81 -10.84 -36.55
C MET A 202 -5.54 -9.74 -35.52
N ILE A 203 -6.41 -9.58 -34.51
CA ILE A 203 -6.23 -8.58 -33.45
C ILE A 203 -4.95 -8.84 -32.65
N VAL A 204 -4.68 -10.09 -32.30
CA VAL A 204 -3.52 -10.44 -31.46
C VAL A 204 -2.20 -10.33 -32.23
N SER A 205 -2.22 -10.56 -33.55
CA SER A 205 -1.01 -10.57 -34.39
C SER A 205 -0.70 -9.23 -35.06
N THR A 206 -1.70 -8.36 -35.27
CA THR A 206 -1.51 -7.12 -36.03
C THR A 206 -0.69 -6.08 -35.28
N SER A 207 0.16 -5.36 -36.02
CA SER A 207 0.89 -4.19 -35.53
C SER A 207 0.15 -2.88 -35.80
N SER A 208 -0.95 -2.91 -36.55
CA SER A 208 -1.73 -1.74 -36.98
C SER A 208 -2.98 -1.54 -36.13
N ARG A 209 -3.13 -0.34 -35.56
CA ARG A 209 -4.31 0.07 -34.77
C ARG A 209 -5.59 0.00 -35.57
N LEU A 210 -5.56 0.50 -36.81
CA LEU A 210 -6.73 0.52 -37.68
C LEU A 210 -7.22 -0.90 -37.97
N THR A 211 -6.28 -1.81 -38.23
CA THR A 211 -6.59 -3.22 -38.50
C THR A 211 -7.15 -3.92 -37.27
N ALA A 212 -6.59 -3.67 -36.08
CA ALA A 212 -7.13 -4.21 -34.83
C ALA A 212 -8.55 -3.72 -34.57
N MET A 213 -8.82 -2.43 -34.80
CA MET A 213 -10.15 -1.84 -34.60
C MET A 213 -11.19 -2.37 -35.61
N ILE A 214 -10.82 -2.52 -36.88
CA ILE A 214 -11.70 -3.12 -37.89
C ILE A 214 -12.00 -4.58 -37.53
N ALA A 215 -10.98 -5.36 -37.14
CA ALA A 215 -11.17 -6.74 -36.73
C ALA A 215 -12.03 -6.86 -35.46
N LEU A 216 -11.93 -5.90 -34.53
CA LEU A 216 -12.82 -5.82 -33.36
C LEU A 216 -14.29 -5.62 -33.79
N GLY A 217 -14.54 -4.76 -34.79
CA GLY A 217 -15.88 -4.60 -35.37
C GLY A 217 -16.42 -5.88 -36.02
N VAL A 218 -15.54 -6.66 -36.66
CA VAL A 218 -15.93 -7.98 -37.21
C VAL A 218 -16.40 -8.92 -36.09
N ILE A 219 -15.74 -8.90 -34.93
CA ILE A 219 -16.18 -9.68 -33.76
C ILE A 219 -17.56 -9.22 -33.28
N GLY A 220 -17.80 -7.92 -33.15
CA GLY A 220 -19.11 -7.41 -32.74
C GLY A 220 -20.23 -7.76 -33.72
N TYR A 221 -19.97 -7.75 -35.03
CA TYR A 221 -20.92 -8.26 -36.02
C TYR A 221 -21.15 -9.76 -35.93
N CYS A 222 -20.13 -10.56 -35.61
CA CYS A 222 -20.30 -11.99 -35.35
C CYS A 222 -21.21 -12.22 -34.13
N ILE A 223 -21.06 -11.43 -33.07
CA ILE A 223 -21.93 -11.47 -31.87
C ILE A 223 -23.37 -11.06 -32.24
N CYS A 224 -23.54 -10.03 -33.07
CA CYS A 224 -24.85 -9.62 -33.57
C CYS A 224 -25.57 -10.77 -34.33
N LEU A 225 -24.85 -11.47 -35.21
CA LEU A 225 -25.39 -12.64 -35.90
C LEU A 225 -25.81 -13.74 -34.93
N ILE A 226 -25.01 -14.01 -33.88
CA ILE A 226 -25.37 -14.95 -32.82
C ILE A 226 -26.68 -14.52 -32.15
N PHE A 227 -26.84 -13.24 -31.77
CA PHE A 227 -28.10 -12.77 -31.19
C PHE A 227 -29.32 -12.98 -32.11
N ILE A 228 -29.16 -12.76 -33.42
CA ILE A 228 -30.22 -13.02 -34.40
C ILE A 228 -30.57 -14.53 -34.45
N PHE A 229 -29.56 -15.40 -34.50
CA PHE A 229 -29.76 -16.85 -34.57
C PHE A 229 -30.48 -17.42 -33.34
N TYR A 230 -30.27 -16.80 -32.17
CA TYR A 230 -30.88 -17.19 -30.91
C TYR A 230 -32.15 -16.37 -30.55
N GLY A 231 -32.69 -15.60 -31.50
CA GLY A 231 -34.00 -14.95 -31.34
C GLY A 231 -33.99 -13.70 -30.45
N ALA A 232 -32.85 -13.02 -30.34
CA ALA A 232 -32.66 -11.77 -29.59
C ALA A 232 -32.46 -10.57 -30.54
N PRO A 233 -33.48 -10.18 -31.34
CA PRO A 233 -33.34 -9.13 -32.37
C PRO A 233 -33.07 -7.74 -31.79
N ASP A 234 -33.65 -7.41 -30.64
CA ASP A 234 -33.42 -6.10 -29.99
C ASP A 234 -31.95 -5.94 -29.56
N LEU A 235 -31.37 -6.99 -28.97
CA LEU A 235 -29.96 -7.02 -28.60
C LEU A 235 -29.06 -6.96 -29.84
N ALA A 236 -29.46 -7.60 -30.94
CA ALA A 236 -28.72 -7.53 -32.19
C ALA A 236 -28.69 -6.12 -32.78
N MET A 237 -29.83 -5.44 -32.82
CA MET A 237 -29.93 -4.07 -33.34
C MET A 237 -29.09 -3.10 -32.50
N THR A 238 -29.17 -3.17 -31.16
CA THR A 238 -28.37 -2.32 -30.29
C THR A 238 -26.88 -2.62 -30.40
N GLN A 239 -26.49 -3.90 -30.42
CA GLN A 239 -25.10 -4.32 -30.60
C GLN A 239 -24.55 -3.79 -31.92
N PHE A 240 -25.30 -3.93 -33.02
CA PHE A 240 -24.89 -3.43 -34.34
C PHE A 240 -24.64 -1.92 -34.31
N THR A 241 -25.59 -1.13 -33.77
CA THR A 241 -25.47 0.33 -33.73
C THR A 241 -24.31 0.79 -32.84
N ILE A 242 -24.20 0.23 -31.63
CA ILE A 242 -23.16 0.61 -30.67
C ILE A 242 -21.78 0.23 -31.19
N ASP A 243 -21.62 -0.96 -31.77
CA ASP A 243 -20.33 -1.43 -32.26
C ASP A 243 -19.87 -0.62 -33.48
N THR A 244 -20.79 -0.28 -34.40
CA THR A 244 -20.52 0.63 -35.50
C THR A 244 -20.07 2.00 -35.01
N LEU A 245 -20.80 2.58 -34.05
CA LEU A 245 -20.47 3.89 -33.47
C LEU A 245 -19.12 3.86 -32.74
N THR A 246 -18.85 2.79 -32.00
CA THR A 246 -17.61 2.56 -31.27
C THR A 246 -16.43 2.49 -32.24
N VAL A 247 -16.50 1.65 -33.29
CA VAL A 247 -15.44 1.55 -34.30
C VAL A 247 -15.19 2.89 -34.99
N VAL A 248 -16.24 3.64 -35.35
CA VAL A 248 -16.11 4.96 -35.97
C VAL A 248 -15.44 5.97 -35.02
N LEU A 249 -15.91 6.08 -33.77
CA LEU A 249 -15.32 6.98 -32.77
C LEU A 249 -13.86 6.63 -32.48
N PHE A 250 -13.55 5.35 -32.26
CA PHE A 250 -12.18 4.90 -32.03
C PHE A 250 -11.29 5.15 -33.24
N MET A 251 -11.79 4.95 -34.46
CA MET A 251 -11.04 5.24 -35.67
C MET A 251 -10.66 6.73 -35.76
N LEU A 252 -11.62 7.64 -35.48
CA LEU A 252 -11.39 9.09 -35.48
C LEU A 252 -10.31 9.50 -34.47
N VAL A 253 -10.34 8.92 -33.26
CA VAL A 253 -9.36 9.20 -32.21
C VAL A 253 -8.00 8.58 -32.53
N MET A 254 -7.97 7.33 -32.99
CA MET A 254 -6.74 6.60 -33.27
C MET A 254 -5.95 7.20 -34.43
N TYR A 255 -6.62 7.81 -35.41
CA TYR A 255 -5.96 8.52 -36.51
C TYR A 255 -5.04 9.64 -36.02
N GLN A 256 -5.32 10.25 -34.86
CA GLN A 256 -4.53 11.36 -34.31
C GLN A 256 -3.37 10.91 -33.40
N LEU A 257 -3.34 9.64 -32.99
CA LEU A 257 -2.33 9.13 -32.05
C LEU A 257 -1.10 8.60 -32.80
N PRO A 258 0.11 8.60 -32.20
CA PRO A 258 1.30 7.99 -32.80
C PRO A 258 1.19 6.46 -32.85
N ASN A 259 1.97 5.82 -33.73
CA ASN A 259 2.00 4.36 -33.87
C ASN A 259 2.43 3.66 -32.58
N PHE A 260 2.03 2.39 -32.40
CA PHE A 260 2.39 1.61 -31.22
C PHE A 260 3.92 1.57 -31.02
N LEU A 261 4.36 1.86 -29.80
CA LEU A 261 5.73 1.60 -29.39
C LEU A 261 5.96 0.08 -29.39
N GLN A 262 6.82 -0.40 -30.29
CA GLN A 262 7.09 -1.82 -30.44
C GLN A 262 8.11 -2.31 -29.40
N PHE A 263 7.65 -2.58 -28.17
CA PHE A 263 8.47 -3.27 -27.17
C PHE A 263 8.19 -4.77 -27.21
N LYS A 264 8.82 -5.48 -28.16
CA LYS A 264 8.74 -6.95 -28.22
C LYS A 264 9.68 -7.57 -27.19
N ASN A 265 9.12 -8.02 -26.08
CA ASN A 265 9.80 -8.91 -25.15
C ASN A 265 9.06 -10.25 -25.11
N THR A 266 9.66 -11.27 -25.74
CA THR A 266 9.06 -12.61 -25.88
C THR A 266 8.69 -13.22 -24.54
N LYS A 267 9.51 -13.04 -23.50
CA LYS A 267 9.22 -13.57 -22.15
C LYS A 267 7.95 -12.97 -21.56
N ILE A 268 7.77 -11.66 -21.73
CA ILE A 268 6.59 -10.96 -21.23
C ILE A 268 5.35 -11.37 -22.04
N GLN A 269 5.48 -11.52 -23.36
CA GLN A 269 4.37 -12.00 -24.20
C GLN A 269 3.93 -13.41 -23.85
N ILE A 270 4.87 -14.33 -23.61
CA ILE A 270 4.55 -15.70 -23.17
C ILE A 270 3.85 -15.68 -21.82
N ARG A 271 4.36 -14.92 -20.84
CA ARG A 271 3.71 -14.75 -19.53
C ARG A 271 2.27 -14.27 -19.68
N ASP A 272 2.06 -13.20 -20.44
CA ASP A 272 0.73 -12.60 -20.61
C ASP A 272 -0.21 -13.54 -21.37
N ALA A 273 0.29 -14.30 -22.35
CA ALA A 273 -0.47 -15.31 -23.06
C ALA A 273 -0.89 -16.46 -22.13
N VAL A 274 0.01 -16.96 -21.28
CA VAL A 274 -0.31 -18.01 -20.29
C VAL A 274 -1.39 -17.51 -19.33
N VAL A 275 -1.28 -16.29 -18.81
CA VAL A 275 -2.28 -15.70 -17.92
C VAL A 275 -3.63 -15.52 -18.62
N ALA A 276 -3.64 -15.02 -19.86
CA ALA A 276 -4.87 -14.83 -20.63
C ALA A 276 -5.56 -16.16 -20.97
N ILE A 277 -4.80 -17.18 -21.36
CA ILE A 277 -5.34 -18.53 -21.64
C ILE A 277 -5.89 -19.15 -20.36
N ALA A 278 -5.16 -19.05 -19.23
CA ALA A 278 -5.62 -19.57 -17.95
C ALA A 278 -6.93 -18.91 -17.50
N PHE A 279 -7.02 -17.58 -17.60
CA PHE A 279 -8.24 -16.84 -17.28
C PHE A 279 -9.40 -17.21 -18.22
N GLY A 280 -9.17 -17.22 -19.55
CA GLY A 280 -10.20 -17.59 -20.53
C GLY A 280 -10.70 -19.02 -20.37
N THR A 281 -9.79 -19.96 -20.06
CA THR A 281 -10.14 -21.35 -19.75
C THR A 281 -10.98 -21.44 -18.48
N LEU A 282 -10.60 -20.71 -17.42
CA LEU A 282 -11.37 -20.66 -16.17
C LEU A 282 -12.80 -20.16 -16.41
N ILE A 283 -12.97 -19.04 -17.11
CA ILE A 283 -14.29 -18.50 -17.45
C ILE A 283 -15.09 -19.49 -18.31
N SER A 284 -14.43 -20.16 -19.26
CA SER A 284 -15.07 -21.17 -20.10
C SER A 284 -15.57 -22.36 -19.29
N VAL A 285 -14.78 -22.86 -18.33
CA VAL A 285 -15.21 -23.94 -17.43
C VAL A 285 -16.36 -23.49 -16.55
N ILE A 286 -16.32 -22.26 -16.01
CA ILE A 286 -17.43 -21.70 -15.22
C ILE A 286 -18.71 -21.63 -16.06
N ALA A 287 -18.62 -21.15 -17.31
CA ALA A 287 -19.77 -21.09 -18.20
C ALA A 287 -20.34 -22.49 -18.50
N LEU A 288 -19.47 -23.48 -18.75
CA LEU A 288 -19.89 -24.87 -18.95
C LEU A 288 -20.56 -25.47 -17.71
N GLN A 289 -20.05 -25.19 -16.51
CA GLN A 289 -20.68 -25.64 -15.25
C GLN A 289 -22.03 -24.97 -15.00
N ALA A 290 -22.14 -23.68 -15.30
CA ALA A 290 -23.40 -22.95 -15.18
C ALA A 290 -24.49 -23.54 -16.08
N MET A 291 -24.15 -24.07 -17.27
CA MET A 291 -25.10 -24.70 -18.19
C MET A 291 -25.67 -26.04 -17.69
N VAL A 292 -24.93 -26.78 -16.86
CA VAL A 292 -25.38 -28.08 -16.32
C VAL A 292 -26.12 -27.92 -14.99
N THR A 293 -25.98 -26.76 -14.34
CA THR A 293 -26.64 -26.45 -13.07
C THR A 293 -28.15 -26.26 -13.28
N PRO A 294 -29.02 -26.93 -12.50
CA PRO A 294 -30.46 -26.70 -12.57
C PRO A 294 -30.80 -25.23 -12.27
N TYR A 295 -31.67 -24.63 -13.08
CA TYR A 295 -32.19 -23.30 -12.85
C TYR A 295 -33.72 -23.29 -12.86
N GLU A 296 -34.31 -22.42 -12.05
CA GLU A 296 -35.75 -22.25 -11.96
C GLU A 296 -36.24 -21.31 -13.06
N LYS A 297 -37.33 -21.68 -13.74
CA LYS A 297 -37.92 -20.91 -14.84
C LYS A 297 -39.02 -19.95 -14.41
N GLU A 298 -39.33 -19.89 -13.12
CA GLU A 298 -40.48 -19.16 -12.57
C GLU A 298 -40.50 -17.69 -13.01
N VAL A 299 -39.36 -17.00 -12.90
CA VAL A 299 -39.23 -15.59 -13.29
C VAL A 299 -39.42 -15.40 -14.80
N SER A 300 -38.84 -16.26 -15.64
CA SER A 300 -39.00 -16.19 -17.09
C SER A 300 -40.46 -16.45 -17.51
N GLU A 301 -41.12 -17.43 -16.88
CA GLU A 301 -42.53 -17.70 -17.12
C GLU A 301 -43.44 -16.58 -16.64
N PHE A 302 -43.14 -15.97 -15.49
CA PHE A 302 -43.86 -14.81 -14.99
C PHE A 302 -43.84 -13.67 -16.01
N TYR A 303 -42.66 -13.30 -16.54
CA TYR A 303 -42.58 -12.24 -17.54
C TYR A 303 -43.27 -12.62 -18.85
N ALA A 304 -43.12 -13.86 -19.32
CA ALA A 304 -43.76 -14.33 -20.55
C ALA A 304 -45.30 -14.28 -20.46
N LYS A 305 -45.87 -14.68 -19.31
CA LYS A 305 -47.33 -14.65 -19.08
C LYS A 305 -47.86 -13.24 -18.84
N ASN A 306 -47.09 -12.38 -18.17
CA ASN A 306 -47.57 -11.08 -17.71
C ASN A 306 -47.18 -9.87 -18.57
N ALA A 307 -46.27 -10.01 -19.53
CA ALA A 307 -45.84 -8.89 -20.38
C ALA A 307 -47.01 -8.21 -21.11
N TYR A 308 -47.95 -8.99 -21.65
CA TYR A 308 -49.12 -8.43 -22.33
C TYR A 308 -50.24 -8.05 -21.36
N THR A 309 -50.50 -8.87 -20.34
CA THR A 309 -51.64 -8.65 -19.43
C THR A 309 -51.41 -7.46 -18.49
N MET A 310 -50.22 -7.38 -17.88
CA MET A 310 -49.82 -6.32 -16.96
C MET A 310 -49.15 -5.17 -17.71
N GLY A 311 -48.07 -5.44 -18.44
CA GLY A 311 -47.25 -4.40 -19.10
C GLY A 311 -47.76 -3.92 -20.46
N LYS A 312 -48.89 -4.44 -20.94
CA LYS A 312 -49.59 -4.04 -22.17
C LYS A 312 -48.75 -4.05 -23.45
N GLY A 313 -47.62 -4.76 -23.47
CA GLY A 313 -46.73 -4.84 -24.62
C GLY A 313 -46.59 -6.27 -25.17
N LYS A 314 -46.38 -6.37 -26.48
CA LYS A 314 -46.11 -7.65 -27.17
C LYS A 314 -44.63 -8.03 -27.16
N ASN A 315 -43.74 -7.04 -27.10
CA ASN A 315 -42.30 -7.26 -27.00
C ASN A 315 -41.93 -7.43 -25.52
N VAL A 316 -41.72 -8.69 -25.11
CA VAL A 316 -41.39 -9.04 -23.73
C VAL A 316 -40.12 -8.36 -23.24
N VAL A 317 -39.09 -8.25 -24.08
CA VAL A 317 -37.81 -7.61 -23.71
C VAL A 317 -38.02 -6.13 -23.40
N ASN A 318 -38.70 -5.41 -24.30
CA ASN A 318 -39.00 -3.99 -24.09
C ASN A 318 -39.89 -3.76 -22.86
N VAL A 319 -40.89 -4.62 -22.63
CA VAL A 319 -41.75 -4.51 -21.43
C VAL A 319 -40.94 -4.74 -20.14
N ILE A 320 -39.99 -5.67 -20.14
CA ILE A 320 -39.10 -5.88 -18.99
C ILE A 320 -38.27 -4.61 -18.73
N LEU A 321 -37.65 -4.03 -19.77
CA LEU A 321 -36.77 -2.88 -19.60
C LEU A 321 -37.51 -1.62 -19.14
N VAL A 322 -38.70 -1.35 -19.68
CA VAL A 322 -39.37 -0.06 -19.45
C VAL A 322 -40.38 -0.12 -18.29
N ASP A 323 -40.97 -1.29 -18.02
CA ASP A 323 -42.03 -1.44 -17.02
C ASP A 323 -41.52 -2.24 -15.80
N PHE A 324 -41.36 -3.57 -15.93
CA PHE A 324 -41.01 -4.43 -14.78
C PHE A 324 -39.67 -4.08 -14.12
N ARG A 325 -38.68 -3.65 -14.92
CA ARG A 325 -37.33 -3.25 -14.48
C ARG A 325 -36.97 -1.85 -14.97
N GLY A 326 -37.97 -0.97 -15.09
CA GLY A 326 -37.81 0.43 -15.51
C GLY A 326 -36.76 1.22 -14.73
N LEU A 327 -36.56 0.88 -13.46
CA LEU A 327 -35.55 1.54 -12.61
C LEU A 327 -34.12 1.33 -13.12
N ASP A 328 -33.80 0.13 -13.60
CA ASP A 328 -32.46 -0.19 -14.11
C ASP A 328 -32.18 0.65 -15.37
N THR A 329 -33.14 0.73 -16.30
CA THR A 329 -33.05 1.55 -17.52
C THR A 329 -32.99 3.06 -17.22
N MET A 330 -33.71 3.52 -16.18
CA MET A 330 -33.59 4.91 -15.73
C MET A 330 -32.17 5.22 -15.27
N ILE A 331 -31.56 4.34 -14.45
CA ILE A 331 -30.21 4.53 -13.93
C ILE A 331 -29.18 4.41 -15.06
N GLU A 332 -29.34 3.47 -16.00
CA GLU A 332 -28.49 3.38 -17.20
C GLU A 332 -28.50 4.69 -18.01
N THR A 333 -29.67 5.30 -18.20
CA THR A 333 -29.81 6.58 -18.89
C THR A 333 -29.12 7.72 -18.13
N VAL A 334 -29.19 7.71 -16.80
CA VAL A 334 -28.45 8.66 -15.95
C VAL A 334 -26.94 8.47 -16.11
N VAL A 335 -26.44 7.23 -16.13
CA VAL A 335 -25.01 6.93 -16.35
C VAL A 335 -24.54 7.43 -17.71
N LEU A 336 -25.31 7.18 -18.78
CA LEU A 336 -25.00 7.69 -20.12
C LEU A 336 -24.99 9.22 -20.17
N SER A 337 -25.94 9.86 -19.49
CA SER A 337 -26.01 11.32 -19.40
C SER A 337 -24.79 11.91 -18.69
N ILE A 338 -24.37 11.30 -17.57
CA ILE A 338 -23.16 11.69 -16.83
C ILE A 338 -21.91 11.50 -17.69
N ALA A 339 -21.80 10.37 -18.40
CA ALA A 339 -20.69 10.11 -19.31
C ALA A 339 -20.61 11.17 -20.43
N ALA A 340 -21.75 11.51 -21.04
CA ALA A 340 -21.84 12.55 -22.07
C ALA A 340 -21.40 13.93 -21.53
N ILE A 341 -21.90 14.33 -20.36
CA ILE A 341 -21.49 15.59 -19.69
C ILE A 341 -19.99 15.56 -19.36
N GLY A 342 -19.46 14.43 -18.88
CA GLY A 342 -18.04 14.25 -18.57
C GLY A 342 -17.16 14.42 -19.80
N VAL A 343 -17.52 13.80 -20.93
CA VAL A 343 -16.81 13.97 -22.21
C VAL A 343 -16.89 15.41 -22.68
N TYR A 344 -18.07 16.03 -22.64
CA TYR A 344 -18.23 17.45 -23.01
C TYR A 344 -17.34 18.36 -22.15
N SER A 345 -17.33 18.15 -20.83
CA SER A 345 -16.48 18.89 -19.91
C SER A 345 -15.00 18.73 -20.23
N MET A 346 -14.52 17.50 -20.47
CA MET A 346 -13.11 17.27 -20.85
C MET A 346 -12.72 17.96 -22.17
N LEU A 347 -13.64 18.05 -23.14
CA LEU A 347 -13.39 18.71 -24.42
C LEU A 347 -13.41 20.24 -24.32
N LYS A 348 -14.25 20.82 -23.45
CA LYS A 348 -14.43 22.27 -23.32
C LYS A 348 -13.54 22.91 -22.26
N LEU A 349 -13.23 22.19 -21.19
CA LEU A 349 -12.47 22.70 -20.06
C LEU A 349 -10.99 22.78 -20.44
N LYS A 350 -10.61 23.92 -21.02
CA LYS A 350 -9.21 24.30 -21.23
C LYS A 350 -8.67 24.82 -19.89
N ILE A 351 -8.04 23.94 -19.11
CA ILE A 351 -7.21 24.39 -17.99
C ILE A 351 -6.06 25.15 -18.61
N ASN A 352 -6.09 26.47 -18.48
CA ASN A 352 -4.93 27.29 -18.78
C ASN A 352 -3.83 26.76 -17.84
N LYS A 353 -2.81 26.09 -18.39
CA LYS A 353 -1.63 25.70 -17.63
C LYS A 353 -0.91 26.98 -17.22
N GLY A 354 -1.41 27.62 -16.17
CA GLY A 354 -0.67 28.60 -15.40
C GLY A 354 0.57 27.88 -14.88
N ILE A 355 1.70 28.27 -15.46
CA ILE A 355 3.07 28.23 -14.94
C ILE A 355 3.13 27.57 -13.55
N LYS A 356 3.69 26.36 -13.50
CA LYS A 356 4.39 25.89 -12.30
C LYS A 356 5.85 25.75 -12.70
N GLU A 357 6.65 26.65 -12.14
CA GLU A 357 8.12 26.62 -12.09
C GLU A 357 8.64 25.29 -11.55
#